data_AF-A0A2H0P3H4-F1
#
_entry.id   AF-A0A2H0P3H4-F1
#
_cell.length_a   1.000
_cell.length_b   1.000
_cell.length_c   1.000
_cell.angle_alpha   90.00
_cell.angle_beta   90.00
_cell.angle_gamma   90.00
#
_symmetry.space_group_name_H-M   'P 1'
#
loop_
_entity.id
_entity.type
_entity.pdbx_description
1 polymer ?
#
loop_
_entity_poly.entity_id
_entity_poly.type
_entity_poly.pdbx_seq_one_letter_code
_entity_poly.pdbx_strand_id
1 'polypeptide(L)'
;MSAMMTLWERDIIRFFRDKPRVIGGLVPPIVFWLLIGAGLGTSVRVPGAPEGLSFLQYFYAGTLVLIVLFTSIFATISVIEDRREGFLQA
;
A
#
# COMPACT_ATOMS: atom_id res chain seq x y z
N MET A 1 -10.04 0.59 28.02
CA MET A 1 -9.47 0.29 26.68
C MET A 1 -8.27 -0.61 26.88
N SER A 2 -8.15 -1.68 26.09
CA SER A 2 -6.96 -2.56 26.14
C SER A 2 -5.73 -1.80 25.65
N ALA A 3 -4.56 -1.96 26.30
CA ALA A 3 -3.33 -1.27 25.94
C ALA A 3 -2.95 -1.43 24.45
N MET A 4 -3.30 -2.58 23.86
CA MET A 4 -3.14 -2.86 22.43
C MET A 4 -3.91 -1.87 21.53
N MET A 5 -5.16 -1.55 21.89
CA MET A 5 -5.99 -0.63 21.09
C MET A 5 -5.44 0.79 21.13
N THR A 6 -4.95 1.24 22.28
CA THR A 6 -4.36 2.57 22.43
C THR A 6 -3.08 2.72 21.62
N LEU A 7 -2.25 1.67 21.54
CA LEU A 7 -1.05 1.68 20.70
C LEU A 7 -1.41 1.72 19.21
N TRP A 8 -2.35 0.87 18.78
CA TRP A 8 -2.82 0.84 17.40
C TRP A 8 -3.39 2.18 16.93
N GLU A 9 -4.20 2.83 17.75
CA GLU A 9 -4.78 4.15 17.42
C GLU A 9 -3.68 5.21 17.24
N ARG A 10 -2.67 5.22 18.12
CA ARG A 10 -1.52 6.14 18.02
C ARG A 10 -0.72 5.92 16.75
N ASP A 11 -0.47 4.67 16.39
CA ASP A 11 0.27 4.32 15.17
C ASP A 11 -0.46 4.78 13.92
N ILE A 12 -1.78 4.58 13.87
CA ILE A 12 -2.62 5.06 12.76
C ILE A 12 -2.56 6.58 12.64
N ILE A 13 -2.76 7.30 13.75
CA ILE A 13 -2.72 8.77 13.73
C ILE A 13 -1.34 9.28 13.29
N ARG A 14 -0.25 8.67 13.78
CA ARG A 14 1.12 9.03 13.39
C ARG A 14 1.37 8.74 11.91
N PHE A 15 0.92 7.59 11.41
CA PHE A 15 1.04 7.22 10.01
C PHE A 15 0.36 8.24 9.09
N PHE A 16 -0.90 8.60 9.37
CA PHE A 16 -1.62 9.59 8.56
C PHE A 16 -1.05 11.01 8.68
N ARG A 17 -0.37 11.34 9.77
CA ARG A 17 0.31 12.63 9.95
C ARG A 17 1.62 12.71 9.16
N ASP A 18 2.28 11.58 8.93
CA ASP A 18 3.49 11.46 8.11
C ASP A 18 3.15 11.38 6.62
N LYS A 19 2.70 12.52 6.07
CA LYS A 19 2.24 12.65 4.68
C LYS A 19 3.26 12.15 3.65
N PRO A 20 4.57 12.46 3.75
CA PRO A 20 5.57 11.97 2.79
C PRO A 20 5.61 10.45 2.72
N ARG A 21 5.45 9.76 3.87
CA ARG A 21 5.46 8.30 3.94
C ARG A 21 4.20 7.68 3.35
N VAL A 22 3.03 8.26 3.62
CA VAL A 22 1.76 7.81 3.03
C VAL A 22 1.81 7.95 1.51
N ILE A 23 2.26 9.11 1.03
CA ILE A 23 2.40 9.38 -0.41
C ILE A 23 3.44 8.43 -1.02
N GLY A 24 4.59 8.25 -0.37
CA GLY A 24 5.67 7.37 -0.84
C GLY A 24 5.28 5.89 -0.91
N GLY A 25 4.36 5.43 -0.05
CA GLY A 25 3.84 4.05 -0.10
C GLY A 25 2.74 3.82 -1.15
N LEU A 26 1.95 4.85 -1.47
CA LEU A 26 0.79 4.72 -2.36
C LEU A 26 1.07 5.15 -3.80
N VAL A 27 1.91 6.18 -4.01
CA VAL A 27 2.18 6.72 -5.35
C VAL A 27 2.81 5.68 -6.27
N PRO A 28 3.86 4.95 -5.88
CA PRO A 28 4.48 3.96 -6.78
C PRO A 28 3.50 2.89 -7.29
N PRO A 29 2.72 2.18 -6.45
CA PRO A 29 1.79 1.16 -6.95
C PRO A 29 0.63 1.76 -7.77
N ILE A 30 0.14 2.96 -7.43
CA ILE A 30 -0.92 3.63 -8.21
C ILE A 30 -0.40 4.08 -9.58
N VAL A 31 0.77 4.72 -9.63
CA VAL A 31 1.40 5.15 -10.88
C VAL A 31 1.68 3.93 -11.76
N PHE A 32 2.22 2.86 -11.17
CA PHE A 32 2.45 1.61 -11.88
C PHE A 32 1.14 1.04 -12.46
N TRP A 33 0.06 1.00 -11.66
CA TRP A 33 -1.25 0.55 -12.12
C TRP A 33 -1.82 1.36 -13.26
N LEU A 34 -1.74 2.70 -13.18
CA LEU A 34 -2.25 3.58 -14.23
C LEU A 34 -1.43 3.46 -15.51
N LEU A 35 -0.09 3.49 -15.41
CA LEU A 35 0.79 3.40 -16.58
C LEU A 35 0.65 2.07 -17.30
N ILE A 36 0.69 0.96 -16.55
CA ILE A 36 0.56 -0.39 -17.10
C ILE A 36 -0.87 -0.65 -17.56
N GLY A 37 -1.86 -0.30 -16.74
CA GLY A 37 -3.29 -0.51 -17.02
C GLY A 37 -3.78 0.26 -18.25
N ALA A 38 -3.39 1.53 -18.38
CA ALA A 38 -3.76 2.35 -19.54
C ALA A 38 -2.88 2.07 -20.77
N GLY A 39 -1.57 1.85 -20.58
CA GLY A 39 -0.62 1.61 -21.67
C GLY A 39 -0.81 0.24 -22.35
N LEU A 40 -1.11 -0.80 -21.57
CA LEU A 40 -1.34 -2.16 -22.10
C LEU A 40 -2.82 -2.43 -22.40
N GLY A 41 -3.75 -1.60 -21.92
CA GLY A 41 -5.19 -1.82 -22.10
C GLY A 41 -5.68 -1.79 -23.55
N THR A 42 -4.91 -1.21 -24.46
CA THR A 42 -5.22 -1.21 -25.91
C THR A 42 -4.59 -2.39 -26.67
N SER A 43 -3.54 -3.01 -26.11
CA SER A 43 -2.72 -4.01 -26.78
C SER A 43 -2.88 -5.43 -26.21
N VAL A 44 -3.23 -5.55 -24.92
CA VAL A 44 -3.40 -6.83 -24.23
C VAL A 44 -4.88 -7.19 -24.15
N ARG A 45 -5.27 -8.23 -24.88
CA ARG A 45 -6.55 -8.91 -24.69
C ARG A 45 -6.34 -10.09 -23.76
N VAL A 46 -7.03 -10.09 -22.62
CA VAL A 46 -6.96 -11.19 -21.65
C VAL A 46 -7.77 -12.38 -22.21
N PRO A 47 -7.13 -13.53 -22.52
CA PRO A 47 -7.85 -14.69 -23.06
C PRO A 47 -8.85 -15.23 -22.04
N GLY A 48 -10.11 -15.40 -22.45
CA GLY A 48 -11.18 -15.89 -21.55
C GLY A 48 -11.76 -14.85 -20.59
N ALA A 49 -11.38 -13.57 -20.71
CA ALA A 49 -12.01 -12.51 -19.94
C ALA A 49 -13.43 -12.19 -20.46
N PRO A 50 -14.37 -11.80 -19.57
CA PRO A 50 -15.69 -11.31 -19.95
C PRO A 50 -15.58 -10.14 -20.94
N GLU A 51 -16.53 -10.06 -21.88
CA GLU A 51 -16.61 -8.93 -22.80
C GLU A 51 -16.73 -7.61 -22.02
N GLY A 52 -15.88 -6.63 -22.37
CA GLY A 52 -15.83 -5.32 -21.72
C GLY A 52 -14.89 -5.21 -20.51
N LEU A 53 -14.25 -6.29 -20.07
CA LEU A 53 -13.27 -6.21 -18.97
C LEU A 53 -11.98 -5.55 -19.47
N SER A 54 -11.67 -4.37 -18.96
CA SER A 54 -10.45 -3.64 -19.32
C SER A 54 -9.24 -4.22 -18.58
N PHE A 55 -8.06 -4.15 -19.20
CA PHE A 55 -6.81 -4.59 -18.54
C PHE A 55 -6.54 -3.82 -17.24
N LEU A 56 -6.98 -2.55 -17.16
CA LEU A 56 -6.92 -1.75 -15.94
C LEU A 56 -7.76 -2.35 -14.79
N GLN A 57 -8.95 -2.88 -15.09
CA GLN A 57 -9.78 -3.60 -14.12
C GLN A 57 -9.18 -4.95 -13.72
N TYR A 58 -8.63 -5.70 -14.68
CA TYR A 58 -7.93 -6.96 -14.40
C TYR A 58 -6.75 -6.73 -13.44
N PHE A 59 -5.95 -5.70 -13.69
CA PHE A 59 -4.72 -5.44 -12.95
C PHE A 59 -4.96 -4.85 -11.56
N TYR A 60 -6.18 -4.35 -11.28
CA TYR A 60 -6.56 -3.74 -10.00
C TYR A 60 -6.28 -4.64 -8.80
N ALA A 61 -6.59 -5.94 -8.88
CA ALA A 61 -6.34 -6.88 -7.78
C ALA A 61 -4.85 -6.99 -7.43
N GLY A 62 -3.98 -7.03 -8.45
CA GLY A 62 -2.53 -7.03 -8.25
C GLY A 62 -2.04 -5.73 -7.62
N THR A 63 -2.60 -4.59 -8.02
CA THR A 63 -2.32 -3.28 -7.43
C THR A 63 -2.68 -3.22 -5.96
N LEU A 64 -3.81 -3.79 -5.54
CA LEU A 64 -4.16 -3.88 -4.12
C LEU A 64 -3.12 -4.66 -3.32
N VAL A 65 -2.65 -5.80 -3.84
CA VAL A 65 -1.58 -6.58 -3.20
C VAL A 65 -0.30 -5.76 -3.08
N LEU A 66 0.08 -5.02 -4.13
CA LEU A 66 1.25 -4.13 -4.09
C LEU A 66 1.09 -3.03 -3.04
N ILE A 67 -0.08 -2.39 -2.94
CA ILE A 67 -0.35 -1.36 -1.93
C ILE A 67 -0.19 -1.94 -0.52
N VAL A 68 -0.73 -3.13 -0.26
CA VAL A 68 -0.60 -3.81 1.04
C VAL A 68 0.87 -4.14 1.33
N LEU A 69 1.60 -4.62 0.33
CA LEU A 69 3.03 -4.95 0.46
C LEU A 69 3.86 -3.72 0.82
N PHE A 70 3.73 -2.63 0.06
CA PHE A 70 4.43 -1.38 0.33
C PHE A 70 4.08 -0.84 1.72
N THR A 71 2.79 -0.81 2.06
CA THR A 71 2.33 -0.34 3.38
C THR A 71 2.88 -1.19 4.52
N SER A 72 2.96 -2.51 4.34
CA SER A 72 3.51 -3.44 5.35
C SER A 72 5.02 -3.26 5.54
N ILE A 73 5.77 -3.00 4.47
CA ILE A 73 7.20 -2.68 4.54
C ILE A 73 7.40 -1.41 5.37
N PHE A 74 6.64 -0.35 5.06
CA PHE A 74 6.70 0.88 5.84
C PHE A 74 6.34 0.63 7.30
N ALA A 75 5.22 -0.05 7.60
CA ALA A 75 4.84 -0.37 8.98
C ALA A 75 5.97 -1.09 9.74
N THR A 76 6.64 -2.04 9.10
CA THR A 76 7.78 -2.76 9.68
C THR A 76 8.96 -1.84 10.00
N ILE A 77 9.29 -0.91 9.10
CA ILE A 77 10.34 0.09 9.34
C ILE A 77 9.99 0.97 10.56
N SER A 78 8.72 1.36 10.73
CA SER A 78 8.28 2.10 11.93
C SER A 78 8.63 1.36 13.21
N VAL A 79 8.28 0.07 13.24
CA VAL A 79 8.48 -0.77 14.44
C VAL A 79 9.97 -0.92 14.73
N ILE A 80 10.82 -1.01 13.70
CA ILE A 80 12.27 -1.07 13.87
C ILE A 80 12.80 0.25 14.44
N GLU A 81 12.35 1.38 13.92
CA GLU A 81 12.76 2.72 14.38
C GLU A 81 12.32 2.96 15.83
N ASP A 82 11.07 2.66 16.17
CA ASP A 82 10.54 2.77 17.52
C ASP A 82 11.30 1.88 18.53
N ARG A 83 11.83 0.73 18.07
CA ARG A 83 12.75 -0.10 18.87
C ARG A 83 14.13 0.51 19.05
N ARG A 84 14.67 1.16 18.02
CA ARG A 84 15.99 1.82 18.06
C ARG A 84 15.99 3.05 18.95
N GLU A 85 14.91 3.83 18.95
CA GLU A 85 14.76 5.04 19.77
C GLU A 85 14.51 4.75 21.27
N GLY A 86 14.49 3.48 21.68
CA GLY A 86 14.45 3.11 23.10
C GLY A 86 13.06 3.10 23.73
N PHE A 87 11.98 3.25 22.96
CA PHE A 87 10.60 3.20 23.49
C PHE A 87 10.23 1.84 24.11
N LEU A 88 10.97 0.77 23.80
CA LEU A 88 10.85 -0.57 24.39
C LEU A 88 12.06 -1.00 25.25
N GLN A 89 12.94 -0.08 25.67
CA GLN A 89 14.14 -0.40 26.48
C GLN A 89 13.92 -0.34 28.00
N ALA A 90 12.70 -0.60 28.50
CA ALA A 90 12.44 -0.74 29.93
C ALA A 90 12.66 -2.19 30.41
#